data_AF-A0A832BAY5-F1
#
_entry.id   AF-A0A832BAY5-F1
#
_cell.length_a   1.000
_cell.length_b   1.000
_cell.length_c   1.000
_cell.angle_alpha   90.00
_cell.angle_beta   90.00
_cell.angle_gamma   90.00
#
_symmetry.space_group_name_H-M   'P 1'
#
loop_
_entity.id
_entity.type
_entity.pdbx_description
1 polymer ?
#
loop_
_entity_poly.entity_id
_entity_poly.type
_entity_poly.pdbx_seq_one_letter_code
_entity_poly.pdbx_strand_id
1 'polypeptide(L)'
;MTEKDTEMSETNDNQSPLGAAGAFIWDLVKILVIALVIIIPFRIFIAEPFVVSGPSMLPNFKDRDYLIVDRITYRFSEPQRGDVIVLRYPKDPSQYFIKRLIGLPGDKVCFTQGQVYIYNDKYPDGLKLNESYLPSGTETMGQPSCSAVSSQRPLGSNEYYVLGDNRTASSDSRAWGILPGDDIVGKVWLRVLPISKFGFIKTPSYSGKN
;
A
#
# COMPACT_ATOMS: atom_id res chain seq x y z
N MET A 1 -61.03 39.27 -50.59
CA MET A 1 -60.88 37.80 -50.65
C MET A 1 -59.68 37.51 -51.56
N THR A 2 -58.61 36.84 -51.15
CA THR A 2 -58.30 36.15 -49.88
C THR A 2 -56.79 35.87 -49.87
N GLU A 3 -56.21 35.94 -48.66
CA GLU A 3 -54.99 35.35 -48.07
C GLU A 3 -53.76 34.99 -48.94
N LYS A 4 -52.55 35.50 -48.67
CA LYS A 4 -51.63 35.30 -47.51
C LYS A 4 -51.02 33.89 -47.40
N ASP A 5 -49.70 33.93 -47.22
CA ASP A 5 -48.82 32.98 -46.54
C ASP A 5 -48.54 31.62 -47.20
N THR A 6 -47.26 31.38 -47.55
CA THR A 6 -46.35 30.58 -46.71
C THR A 6 -45.02 30.36 -47.45
N GLU A 7 -43.96 31.02 -46.98
CA GLU A 7 -42.59 30.53 -47.17
C GLU A 7 -42.44 29.18 -46.47
N MET A 8 -41.90 28.18 -47.15
CA MET A 8 -41.22 27.07 -46.47
C MET A 8 -39.87 26.86 -47.15
N SER A 9 -38.87 27.46 -46.52
CA SER A 9 -37.46 27.16 -46.68
C SER A 9 -37.22 25.69 -46.33
N GLU A 10 -37.11 24.82 -47.32
CA GLU A 10 -36.45 23.53 -47.15
C GLU A 10 -34.93 23.77 -47.13
N THR A 11 -34.40 24.06 -45.94
CA THR A 11 -32.98 23.85 -45.66
C THR A 11 -32.71 22.35 -45.74
N ASN A 12 -32.27 21.90 -46.92
CA ASN A 12 -31.61 20.62 -47.07
C ASN A 12 -30.31 20.67 -46.28
N ASP A 13 -30.38 20.21 -45.03
CA ASP A 13 -29.25 19.91 -44.16
C ASP A 13 -28.46 18.76 -44.78
N ASN A 14 -27.63 19.12 -45.77
CA ASN A 14 -26.72 18.21 -46.42
C ASN A 14 -25.52 18.03 -45.46
N GLN A 15 -25.75 17.29 -44.37
CA GLN A 15 -24.68 16.88 -43.47
C GLN A 15 -23.74 15.95 -44.24
N SER A 16 -22.70 16.55 -44.81
CA SER A 16 -21.59 15.86 -45.44
C SER A 16 -21.08 14.76 -44.50
N PRO A 17 -21.03 13.48 -44.93
CA PRO A 17 -20.58 12.37 -44.10
C PRO A 17 -19.13 12.55 -43.61
N LEU A 18 -18.33 13.36 -44.32
CA LEU A 18 -16.97 13.74 -43.91
C LEU A 18 -16.96 14.68 -42.70
N GLY A 19 -17.94 15.58 -42.58
CA GLY A 19 -18.09 16.47 -41.42
C GLY A 19 -18.54 15.71 -40.16
N ALA A 20 -19.46 14.76 -40.34
CA ALA A 20 -19.91 13.89 -39.25
C ALA A 20 -18.79 12.99 -38.72
N ALA A 21 -17.97 12.41 -39.61
CA ALA A 21 -16.80 11.61 -39.22
C ALA A 21 -15.73 12.46 -38.50
N GLY A 22 -15.47 13.68 -38.97
CA GLY A 22 -14.54 14.61 -38.33
C GLY A 22 -14.97 15.04 -36.92
N ALA A 23 -16.26 15.35 -36.74
CA ALA A 23 -16.83 15.67 -35.45
C ALA A 23 -16.73 14.49 -34.47
N PHE A 24 -17.04 13.27 -34.93
CA PHE A 24 -16.92 12.05 -34.13
C PHE A 24 -15.46 11.80 -33.69
N ILE A 25 -14.50 11.92 -34.60
CA ILE A 25 -13.08 11.75 -34.28
C ILE A 25 -12.63 12.83 -33.28
N TRP A 26 -13.08 14.07 -33.45
CA TRP A 26 -12.74 15.16 -32.52
C TRP A 26 -13.28 14.91 -31.12
N ASP A 27 -14.51 14.42 -30.99
CA ASP A 27 -15.08 14.07 -29.70
C ASP A 27 -14.38 12.87 -29.06
N LEU A 28 -13.98 11.86 -29.85
CA LEU A 28 -13.15 10.74 -29.38
C LEU A 28 -11.79 11.23 -28.85
N VAL A 29 -11.14 12.15 -29.56
CA VAL A 29 -9.86 12.75 -29.15
C VAL A 29 -10.03 13.53 -27.85
N LYS A 30 -11.09 14.35 -27.72
CA LYS A 30 -11.36 15.07 -26.46
C LYS A 30 -11.51 14.11 -25.28
N ILE A 31 -12.30 13.04 -25.43
CA ILE A 31 -12.50 12.04 -24.37
C ILE A 31 -11.16 11.39 -24.00
N LEU A 32 -10.35 11.01 -24.99
CA LEU A 32 -9.03 10.43 -24.77
C LEU A 32 -8.11 11.40 -23.99
N VAL A 33 -8.08 12.67 -24.39
CA VAL A 33 -7.24 13.69 -23.73
C VAL A 33 -7.71 13.90 -22.29
N ILE A 34 -9.01 14.05 -22.05
CA ILE A 34 -9.56 14.20 -20.70
C ILE A 34 -9.22 12.97 -19.85
N ALA A 35 -9.37 11.77 -20.40
CA ALA A 35 -9.03 10.53 -19.71
C ALA A 35 -7.54 10.49 -19.33
N LEU A 36 -6.63 10.86 -20.24
CA LEU A 36 -5.18 10.91 -19.96
C LEU A 36 -4.83 11.97 -18.91
N VAL A 37 -5.44 13.15 -18.98
CA VAL A 37 -5.23 14.24 -18.02
C VAL A 37 -5.67 13.84 -16.61
N ILE A 38 -6.64 12.94 -16.47
CA ILE A 38 -7.06 12.39 -15.18
C ILE A 38 -6.17 11.21 -14.75
N ILE A 39 -5.94 10.24 -15.66
CA ILE A 39 -5.21 9.00 -15.35
C ILE A 39 -3.74 9.24 -15.03
N ILE A 40 -3.07 10.16 -15.73
CA ILE A 40 -1.63 10.37 -15.59
C ILE A 40 -1.30 10.92 -14.19
N PRO A 41 -1.90 12.04 -13.73
CA PRO A 41 -1.69 12.52 -12.37
C PRO A 41 -2.15 11.50 -11.32
N PHE A 42 -3.28 10.81 -11.56
CA PHE A 42 -3.75 9.77 -10.65
C PHE A 42 -2.69 8.68 -10.43
N ARG A 43 -2.06 8.19 -11.51
CA ARG A 43 -0.99 7.19 -11.41
C ARG A 43 0.28 7.73 -10.76
N ILE A 44 0.67 8.96 -11.07
CA ILE A 44 1.91 9.54 -10.55
C ILE A 44 1.81 9.85 -9.05
N PHE A 45 0.66 10.36 -8.61
CA PHE A 45 0.51 10.89 -7.26
C PHE A 45 -0.22 9.96 -6.28
N ILE A 46 -1.12 9.10 -6.77
CA ILE A 46 -2.02 8.32 -5.90
C ILE A 46 -1.61 6.86 -5.84
N ALA A 47 -1.51 6.21 -7.00
CA ALA A 47 -1.46 4.76 -7.10
C ALA A 47 -0.26 4.27 -7.93
N GLU A 48 0.75 3.74 -7.26
CA GLU A 48 1.94 3.17 -7.90
C GLU A 48 1.87 1.64 -7.95
N PRO A 49 2.12 1.01 -9.11
CA PRO A 49 2.16 -0.44 -9.21
C PRO A 49 3.51 -1.03 -8.79
N PHE A 50 3.49 -2.13 -8.04
CA PHE A 50 4.66 -2.92 -7.69
C PHE A 50 4.46 -4.41 -8.00
N VAL A 51 5.53 -5.08 -8.38
CA VAL A 51 5.57 -6.54 -8.54
C VAL A 51 6.39 -7.11 -7.40
N VAL A 52 5.80 -8.03 -6.63
CA VAL A 52 6.51 -8.70 -5.53
C VAL A 52 7.63 -9.56 -6.09
N SER A 53 8.82 -9.42 -5.51
CA SER A 53 9.96 -10.27 -5.81
C SER A 53 10.47 -10.97 -4.55
N GLY A 54 10.63 -12.29 -4.64
CA GLY A 54 11.23 -13.12 -3.61
C GLY A 54 10.27 -13.60 -2.50
N PRO A 55 10.78 -14.40 -1.55
CA PRO A 55 9.95 -15.19 -0.64
C PRO A 55 9.61 -14.51 0.70
N SER A 56 10.11 -13.30 0.95
CA SER A 56 10.10 -12.69 2.30
C SER A 56 8.71 -12.44 2.91
N MET A 57 7.67 -12.41 2.07
CA MET A 57 6.30 -12.15 2.49
C MET A 57 5.36 -13.36 2.29
N LEU A 58 5.91 -14.54 2.04
CA LEU A 58 5.13 -15.78 2.00
C LEU A 58 4.50 -16.10 3.37
N PRO A 59 3.35 -16.78 3.40
CA PRO A 59 2.53 -17.21 2.26
C PRO A 59 1.61 -16.10 1.73
N ASN A 60 1.57 -14.95 2.41
CA ASN A 60 0.60 -13.89 2.17
C ASN A 60 0.80 -13.22 0.83
N PHE A 61 2.04 -12.96 0.44
CA PHE A 61 2.42 -12.38 -0.85
C PHE A 61 3.41 -13.30 -1.56
N LYS A 62 3.05 -13.70 -2.78
CA LYS A 62 3.86 -14.59 -3.62
C LYS A 62 4.64 -13.78 -4.64
N ASP A 63 5.73 -14.39 -5.12
CA ASP A 63 6.48 -13.85 -6.25
C ASP A 63 5.54 -13.58 -7.43
N ARG A 64 5.70 -12.41 -8.05
CA ARG A 64 4.86 -11.87 -9.15
C ARG A 64 3.44 -11.44 -8.78
N ASP A 65 3.08 -11.38 -7.50
CA ASP A 65 1.86 -10.67 -7.10
C ASP A 65 1.97 -9.21 -7.55
N TYR A 66 0.92 -8.70 -8.22
CA TYR A 66 0.84 -7.32 -8.68
C TYR A 66 0.04 -6.50 -7.69
N LEU A 67 0.68 -5.50 -7.10
CA LEU A 67 0.17 -4.70 -6.00
C LEU A 67 0.02 -3.26 -6.42
N ILE A 68 -0.99 -2.58 -5.87
CA ILE A 68 -1.09 -1.12 -5.93
C ILE A 68 -0.76 -0.58 -4.55
N VAL A 69 0.14 0.40 -4.55
CA VAL A 69 0.60 1.13 -3.37
C VAL A 69 -0.04 2.50 -3.35
N ASP A 70 -0.63 2.86 -2.22
CA ASP A 70 -1.17 4.18 -1.92
C ASP A 70 -0.07 5.03 -1.28
N ARG A 71 0.36 6.08 -1.99
CA ARG A 71 1.37 7.06 -1.56
C ARG A 71 0.79 8.25 -0.79
N ILE A 72 -0.53 8.38 -0.75
CA ILE A 72 -1.24 9.52 -0.19
C ILE A 72 -1.63 9.28 1.25
N THR A 73 -2.05 8.06 1.60
CA THR A 73 -2.51 7.75 2.97
C THR A 73 -1.56 8.27 4.04
N TYR A 74 -0.24 8.06 3.89
CA TYR A 74 0.74 8.49 4.89
C TYR A 74 1.11 9.98 4.89
N ARG A 75 0.52 10.77 3.99
CA ARG A 75 0.61 12.25 4.05
C ARG A 75 -0.44 12.87 4.97
N PHE A 76 -1.51 12.13 5.25
CA PHE A 76 -2.66 12.60 6.01
C PHE A 76 -2.96 11.74 7.25
N SER A 77 -2.32 10.59 7.38
CA SER A 77 -2.54 9.65 8.46
C SER A 77 -1.23 8.95 8.81
N GLU A 78 -1.03 8.66 10.09
CA GLU A 78 0.17 7.93 10.51
C GLU A 78 0.10 6.45 10.09
N PRO A 79 1.25 5.82 9.77
CA PRO A 79 1.32 4.38 9.55
C PRO A 79 0.74 3.59 10.72
N GLN A 80 -0.01 2.53 10.41
CA GLN A 80 -0.64 1.70 11.44
C GLN A 80 0.08 0.36 11.59
N ARG A 81 0.11 -0.15 12.81
CA ARG A 81 0.65 -1.49 13.09
C ARG A 81 -0.10 -2.53 12.28
N GLY A 82 0.63 -3.39 11.60
CA GLY A 82 0.09 -4.45 10.73
C GLY A 82 -0.05 -4.02 9.28
N ASP A 83 0.13 -2.74 8.94
CA ASP A 83 0.14 -2.30 7.57
C ASP A 83 1.24 -3.03 6.79
N VAL A 84 0.92 -3.40 5.55
CA VAL A 84 1.92 -3.89 4.61
C VAL A 84 2.35 -2.69 3.78
N ILE A 85 3.64 -2.42 3.77
CA ILE A 85 4.20 -1.23 3.15
C ILE A 85 5.24 -1.60 2.11
N VAL A 86 5.38 -0.74 1.12
CA VAL A 86 6.59 -0.70 0.29
C VAL A 86 7.52 0.36 0.87
N LEU A 87 8.80 0.03 0.95
CA LEU A 87 9.86 0.87 1.49
C LEU A 87 11.10 0.84 0.59
N ARG A 88 11.89 1.90 0.62
CA ARG A 88 13.26 1.92 0.12
C ARG A 88 14.17 1.22 1.13
N TYR A 89 15.04 0.34 0.65
CA TYR A 89 15.93 -0.40 1.54
C TYR A 89 16.96 0.56 2.17
N PRO A 90 17.04 0.68 3.51
CA PRO A 90 17.86 1.74 4.13
C PRO A 90 19.38 1.66 3.84
N LYS A 91 19.91 0.48 3.45
CA LYS A 91 21.32 0.36 3.05
C LYS A 91 21.56 0.58 1.56
N ASP A 92 20.52 0.50 0.74
CA ASP A 92 20.56 0.78 -0.70
C ASP A 92 19.17 1.27 -1.17
N PRO A 93 18.92 2.60 -1.14
CA PRO A 93 17.62 3.18 -1.46
C PRO A 93 17.17 2.99 -2.92
N SER A 94 18.03 2.46 -3.80
CA SER A 94 17.64 2.09 -5.17
C SER A 94 16.75 0.83 -5.20
N GLN A 95 16.76 0.05 -4.12
CA GLN A 95 15.99 -1.18 -3.97
C GLN A 95 14.70 -0.94 -3.17
N TYR A 96 13.61 -1.55 -3.63
CA TYR A 96 12.31 -1.52 -2.96
C TYR A 96 12.01 -2.86 -2.30
N PHE A 97 11.58 -2.84 -1.03
CA PHE A 97 11.10 -4.01 -0.32
C PHE A 97 9.65 -3.86 0.09
N ILE A 98 8.97 -5.00 0.18
CA ILE A 98 7.67 -5.15 0.84
C ILE A 98 7.88 -5.79 2.20
N LYS A 99 7.33 -5.17 3.26
CA LYS A 99 7.38 -5.68 4.64
C LYS A 99 6.11 -5.30 5.39
N ARG A 100 5.89 -5.94 6.53
CA ARG A 100 4.81 -5.59 7.46
C ARG A 100 5.34 -4.71 8.59
N LEU A 101 4.62 -3.65 8.88
CA LEU A 101 4.91 -2.73 9.97
C LEU A 101 4.55 -3.38 11.31
N ILE A 102 5.54 -3.56 12.17
CA ILE A 102 5.41 -4.23 13.47
C ILE A 102 5.59 -3.28 14.62
N GLY A 103 6.57 -2.38 14.59
CA GLY A 103 6.83 -1.35 15.60
C GLY A 103 6.57 0.04 15.05
N LEU A 104 5.89 0.86 15.85
CA LEU A 104 5.55 2.26 15.61
C LEU A 104 6.39 3.18 16.51
N PRO A 105 6.44 4.49 16.23
CA PRO A 105 7.04 5.47 17.12
C PRO A 105 6.61 5.29 18.58
N GLY A 106 7.59 5.32 19.50
CA GLY A 106 7.39 5.10 20.93
C GLY A 106 7.40 3.63 21.37
N ASP A 107 7.33 2.67 20.44
CA ASP A 107 7.33 1.25 20.82
C ASP A 107 8.71 0.73 21.18
N LYS A 108 8.73 -0.21 22.11
CA LYS A 108 9.80 -1.21 22.27
C LYS A 108 9.28 -2.53 21.72
N VAL A 109 9.92 -3.04 20.67
CA VAL A 109 9.59 -4.34 20.08
C VAL A 109 10.41 -5.41 20.79
N CYS A 110 9.77 -6.51 21.16
CA CYS A 110 10.33 -7.59 21.97
C CYS A 110 10.01 -8.95 21.39
N PHE A 111 10.97 -9.89 21.34
CA PHE A 111 10.71 -11.30 21.04
C PHE A 111 10.96 -12.15 22.28
N THR A 112 9.91 -12.87 22.69
CA THR A 112 9.95 -13.80 23.83
C THR A 112 9.32 -15.10 23.39
N GLN A 113 10.04 -16.22 23.50
CA GLN A 113 9.55 -17.55 23.12
C GLN A 113 8.95 -17.60 21.70
N GLY A 114 9.64 -16.99 20.74
CA GLY A 114 9.21 -16.96 19.34
C GLY A 114 8.03 -16.02 19.04
N GLN A 115 7.51 -15.29 20.04
CA GLN A 115 6.37 -14.39 19.88
C GLN A 115 6.79 -12.93 19.97
N VAL A 116 6.06 -12.07 19.25
CA VAL A 116 6.30 -10.62 19.25
C VAL A 116 5.46 -9.93 20.31
N TYR A 117 6.11 -9.11 21.12
CA TYR A 117 5.53 -8.26 22.14
C TYR A 117 5.86 -6.79 21.85
N ILE A 118 4.94 -5.91 22.20
CA ILE A 118 5.09 -4.46 22.08
C ILE A 118 4.91 -3.82 23.45
N TYR A 119 5.90 -3.05 23.90
CA TYR A 119 5.83 -2.27 25.13
C TYR A 119 5.86 -0.77 24.81
N ASN A 120 4.91 -0.03 25.37
CA ASN A 120 4.82 1.43 25.29
C ASN A 120 3.91 1.94 26.41
N ASP A 121 3.62 3.24 26.45
CA ASP A 121 2.78 3.85 27.49
C ASP A 121 1.35 3.27 27.55
N LYS A 122 0.84 2.76 26.43
CA LYS A 122 -0.48 2.11 26.34
C LYS A 122 -0.44 0.65 26.79
N TYR A 123 0.68 -0.02 26.60
CA TYR A 123 0.89 -1.44 26.90
C TYR A 123 2.13 -1.62 27.79
N PRO A 124 2.09 -1.14 29.05
CA PRO A 124 3.24 -1.22 29.96
C PRO A 124 3.62 -2.67 30.30
N ASP A 125 2.63 -3.57 30.35
CA ASP A 125 2.82 -5.01 30.61
C ASP A 125 3.14 -5.82 29.34
N GLY A 126 3.19 -5.15 28.19
CA GLY A 126 3.47 -5.77 26.90
C GLY A 126 2.22 -6.31 26.20
N LEU A 127 1.98 -5.84 24.98
CA LEU A 127 0.98 -6.40 24.07
C LEU A 127 1.60 -7.54 23.27
N LYS A 128 1.17 -8.77 23.54
CA LYS A 128 1.43 -9.90 22.65
C LYS A 128 0.68 -9.69 21.33
N LEU A 129 1.39 -9.67 20.20
CA LEU A 129 0.77 -9.56 18.89
C LEU A 129 0.11 -10.87 18.49
N ASN A 130 -1.19 -10.83 18.22
CA ASN A 130 -1.90 -11.94 17.59
C ASN A 130 -1.68 -11.91 16.07
N GLU A 131 -0.78 -12.76 15.59
CA GLU A 131 -0.34 -12.76 14.20
C GLU A 131 -1.08 -13.81 13.36
N SER A 132 -2.42 -13.73 13.36
CA SER A 132 -3.31 -14.67 12.65
C SER A 132 -3.12 -14.72 11.13
N TYR A 133 -2.35 -13.78 10.58
CA TYR A 133 -1.93 -13.76 9.17
C TYR A 133 -0.74 -14.69 8.89
N LEU A 134 -0.13 -15.29 9.92
CA LEU A 134 0.96 -16.25 9.78
C LEU A 134 0.44 -17.68 9.93
N PRO A 135 1.13 -18.68 9.32
CA PRO A 135 0.88 -20.08 9.63
C PRO A 135 1.02 -20.37 11.14
N SER A 136 0.15 -21.23 11.67
CA SER A 136 0.22 -21.67 13.07
C SER A 136 1.59 -22.26 13.40
N GLY A 137 2.15 -21.87 14.56
CA GLY A 137 3.47 -22.31 14.99
C GLY A 137 4.64 -21.55 14.35
N THR A 138 4.38 -20.50 13.58
CA THR A 138 5.46 -19.62 13.08
C THR A 138 6.13 -18.92 14.26
N GLU A 139 7.44 -19.12 14.39
CA GLU A 139 8.25 -18.46 15.42
C GLU A 139 9.05 -17.30 14.86
N THR A 140 9.23 -16.27 15.68
CA THR A 140 10.04 -15.10 15.41
C THR A 140 11.34 -15.21 16.17
N MET A 141 12.40 -15.55 15.45
CA MET A 141 13.76 -15.62 15.97
C MET A 141 14.62 -14.49 15.39
N GLY A 142 15.77 -14.22 16.00
CA GLY A 142 16.62 -13.06 15.71
C GLY A 142 16.67 -12.15 16.92
N GLN A 143 16.70 -10.83 16.76
CA GLN A 143 16.67 -9.88 17.87
C GLN A 143 15.49 -8.94 17.65
N PRO A 144 14.58 -8.69 18.61
CA PRO A 144 14.87 -8.16 19.95
C PRO A 144 14.62 -9.14 21.10
N SER A 145 15.41 -9.10 22.17
CA SER A 145 15.25 -9.95 23.38
C SER A 145 15.09 -9.07 24.63
N CYS A 146 14.14 -9.41 25.50
CA CYS A 146 13.63 -8.51 26.55
C CYS A 146 13.95 -8.94 27.98
N SER A 147 15.14 -9.51 28.19
CA SER A 147 15.66 -9.91 29.51
C SER A 147 16.02 -8.74 30.44
N ALA A 148 16.01 -7.50 29.93
CA ALA A 148 15.96 -6.28 30.71
C ALA A 148 15.17 -5.23 29.91
N VAL A 149 13.86 -5.12 30.11
CA VAL A 149 12.96 -4.11 29.48
C VAL A 149 13.52 -2.66 29.61
N SER A 150 14.47 -2.45 30.51
CA SER A 150 15.20 -1.20 30.74
C SER A 150 16.29 -0.84 29.72
N SER A 151 16.81 -1.75 28.89
CA SER A 151 17.96 -1.46 28.01
C SER A 151 17.63 -1.17 26.54
N GLN A 152 16.42 -1.49 26.09
CA GLN A 152 15.97 -1.11 24.74
C GLN A 152 15.29 0.25 24.78
N ARG A 153 15.84 1.20 24.01
CA ARG A 153 15.17 2.49 23.78
C ARG A 153 13.89 2.28 22.98
N PRO A 154 12.84 3.07 23.23
CA PRO A 154 11.71 3.13 22.33
C PRO A 154 12.15 3.64 20.94
N LEU A 155 11.39 3.26 19.92
CA LEU A 155 11.50 3.86 18.59
C LEU A 155 11.25 5.37 18.66
N GLY A 156 12.05 6.13 17.93
CA GLY A 156 11.89 7.58 17.81
C GLY A 156 10.63 7.98 17.02
N SER A 157 10.38 9.29 16.91
CA SER A 157 9.17 9.84 16.29
C SER A 157 9.00 9.50 14.80
N ASN A 158 10.08 9.20 14.08
CA ASN A 158 10.06 8.82 12.66
C ASN A 158 10.77 7.48 12.43
N GLU A 159 10.67 6.57 13.39
CA GLU A 159 11.32 5.27 13.37
C GLU A 159 10.30 4.14 13.46
N TYR A 160 10.49 3.12 12.62
CA TYR A 160 9.59 1.99 12.50
C TYR A 160 10.39 0.69 12.58
N TYR A 161 9.72 -0.39 12.98
CA TYR A 161 10.28 -1.74 12.96
C TYR A 161 9.41 -2.62 12.07
N VAL A 162 10.02 -3.30 11.11
CA VAL A 162 9.27 -4.09 10.12
C VAL A 162 9.76 -5.54 10.11
N LEU A 163 8.84 -6.46 9.83
CA LEU A 163 9.12 -7.87 9.65
C LEU A 163 8.56 -8.36 8.32
N GLY A 164 9.22 -9.36 7.74
CA GLY A 164 8.59 -10.17 6.70
C GLY A 164 7.61 -11.17 7.31
N ASP A 165 6.56 -11.49 6.57
CA ASP A 165 5.62 -12.54 6.96
C ASP A 165 6.30 -13.92 6.95
N ASN A 166 7.28 -14.12 6.05
CA ASN A 166 8.11 -15.32 6.06
C ASN A 166 9.28 -15.14 7.03
N ARG A 167 9.02 -15.40 8.32
CA ARG A 167 9.94 -15.10 9.43
C ARG A 167 11.33 -15.71 9.27
N THR A 168 11.47 -16.89 8.68
CA THR A 168 12.76 -17.58 8.54
C THR A 168 13.53 -17.17 7.29
N ALA A 169 12.89 -16.54 6.30
CA ALA A 169 13.49 -16.21 5.00
C ALA A 169 13.27 -14.74 4.61
N SER A 170 13.32 -13.84 5.58
CA SER A 170 13.13 -12.40 5.37
C SER A 170 14.35 -11.60 5.82
N SER A 171 14.85 -10.74 4.93
CA SER A 171 15.76 -9.65 5.27
C SER A 171 14.93 -8.44 5.69
N ASP A 172 14.79 -8.23 7.00
CA ASP A 172 13.97 -7.19 7.61
C ASP A 172 14.69 -6.51 8.78
N SER A 173 13.98 -5.78 9.64
CA SER A 173 14.61 -4.99 10.70
C SER A 173 15.49 -5.81 11.66
N ARG A 174 15.32 -7.14 11.70
CA ARG A 174 16.22 -8.03 12.45
C ARG A 174 17.64 -8.07 11.88
N ALA A 175 17.79 -7.85 10.57
CA ALA A 175 19.06 -7.95 9.86
C ALA A 175 19.71 -6.58 9.59
N TRP A 176 18.89 -5.55 9.36
CA TRP A 176 19.39 -4.21 8.97
C TRP A 176 18.95 -3.07 9.90
N GLY A 177 18.17 -3.35 10.94
CA GLY A 177 17.82 -2.39 11.98
C GLY A 177 16.54 -1.62 11.71
N ILE A 178 16.46 -0.43 12.30
CA ILE A 178 15.27 0.43 12.29
C ILE A 178 15.03 0.98 10.88
N LEU A 179 13.77 1.10 10.50
CA LEU A 179 13.32 1.74 9.27
C LEU A 179 13.02 3.23 9.54
N PRO A 180 13.72 4.18 8.91
CA PRO A 180 13.31 5.58 8.89
C PRO A 180 11.98 5.75 8.17
N GLY A 181 11.08 6.60 8.67
CA GLY A 181 9.78 6.83 8.02
C GLY A 181 9.88 7.44 6.63
N ASP A 182 10.94 8.20 6.34
CA ASP A 182 11.18 8.83 5.04
C ASP A 182 11.48 7.79 3.93
N ASP A 183 11.85 6.57 4.34
CA ASP A 183 12.05 5.44 3.44
C ASP A 183 10.74 4.68 3.15
N ILE A 184 9.62 5.01 3.82
CA ILE A 184 8.32 4.43 3.50
C ILE A 184 7.78 5.08 2.22
N VAL A 185 7.52 4.25 1.21
CA VAL A 185 6.96 4.70 -0.08
C VAL A 185 5.45 4.83 0.01
N GLY A 186 4.78 3.85 0.64
CA GLY A 186 3.34 3.86 0.79
C GLY A 186 2.76 2.54 1.28
N LYS A 187 1.43 2.54 1.46
CA LYS A 187 0.66 1.39 1.94
C LYS A 187 0.25 0.49 0.78
N VAL A 188 0.50 -0.80 0.90
CA VAL A 188 -0.08 -1.80 0.01
C VAL A 188 -1.54 -1.98 0.40
N TRP A 189 -2.46 -1.51 -0.45
CA TRP A 189 -3.90 -1.52 -0.16
C TRP A 189 -4.68 -2.47 -1.07
N LEU A 190 -4.18 -2.76 -2.27
CA LEU A 190 -4.86 -3.60 -3.25
C LEU A 190 -3.89 -4.59 -3.91
N ARG A 191 -4.29 -5.86 -3.98
CA ARG A 191 -3.70 -6.84 -4.90
C ARG A 191 -4.57 -6.92 -6.15
N VAL A 192 -3.97 -6.74 -7.32
CA VAL A 192 -4.66 -6.83 -8.62
C VAL A 192 -4.46 -8.19 -9.26
N LEU A 193 -3.25 -8.74 -9.19
CA LEU A 193 -2.92 -10.07 -9.73
C LEU A 193 -2.24 -10.96 -8.69
N PRO A 194 -2.45 -12.29 -8.75
CA PRO A 194 -3.37 -13.01 -9.67
C PRO A 194 -4.85 -12.72 -9.37
N ILE A 195 -5.71 -12.81 -10.39
CA ILE A 195 -7.15 -12.47 -10.30
C ILE A 195 -7.86 -13.28 -9.20
N SER A 196 -7.44 -14.53 -8.98
CA SER A 196 -7.98 -15.39 -7.91
C SER A 196 -7.73 -14.88 -6.49
N LYS A 197 -6.80 -13.93 -6.31
CA LYS A 197 -6.50 -13.25 -5.05
C LYS A 197 -6.74 -11.75 -5.12
N PHE A 198 -7.46 -11.28 -6.15
CA PHE A 198 -7.83 -9.87 -6.28
C PHE A 198 -8.56 -9.41 -5.03
N GLY A 199 -8.15 -8.28 -4.47
CA GLY A 199 -8.85 -7.70 -3.32
C GLY A 199 -7.98 -6.82 -2.46
N PHE A 200 -8.64 -6.14 -1.53
CA PHE A 200 -8.00 -5.25 -0.59
C PHE A 200 -7.19 -6.02 0.45
N ILE A 201 -6.03 -5.47 0.80
CA ILE A 201 -5.17 -6.04 1.84
C ILE A 201 -5.74 -5.66 3.21
N LYS A 202 -6.11 -6.68 3.99
CA LYS A 202 -6.61 -6.49 5.35
C LYS A 202 -5.46 -6.25 6.32
N THR A 203 -5.60 -5.21 7.14
CA THR A 203 -4.69 -4.95 8.27
C THR A 203 -5.17 -5.76 9.48
N PRO A 204 -4.33 -6.62 10.09
CA PRO A 204 -4.69 -7.35 11.29
C PRO A 204 -4.94 -6.40 12.46
N SER A 205 -5.95 -6.70 13.29
CA SER A 205 -6.21 -5.95 14.51
C SER A 205 -5.46 -6.59 15.68
N TYR A 206 -4.59 -5.81 16.31
CA TYR A 206 -3.88 -6.19 17.53
C TYR A 206 -4.57 -5.53 18.72
N SER A 207 -5.78 -5.97 19.06
CA SER A 207 -6.38 -5.62 20.34
C SER A 207 -5.79 -6.52 21.41
N GLY A 208 -5.34 -5.92 22.52
CA GLY A 208 -5.11 -6.69 23.74
C GLY A 208 -6.43 -7.35 24.12
N LYS A 209 -6.44 -8.68 24.27
CA LYS A 209 -7.46 -9.30 25.10
C LYS A 209 -7.07 -8.99 26.53
N ASN A 210 -7.89 -8.19 27.21
CA ASN A 210 -7.87 -8.13 28.68
C ASN A 210 -8.18 -9.53 29.23
#